data_AF-A0A843KNJ1-F1
#
_entry.id   AF-A0A843KNJ1-F1
#
_cell.length_a   1.000
_cell.length_b   1.000
_cell.length_c   1.000
_cell.angle_alpha   90.00
_cell.angle_beta   90.00
_cell.angle_gamma   90.00
#
_symmetry.space_group_name_H-M   'P 1'
#
loop_
_entity.id
_entity.type
_entity.pdbx_description
1 polymer ?
#
loop_
_entity_poly.entity_id
_entity_poly.type
_entity_poly.pdbx_seq_one_letter_code
_entity_poly.pdbx_strand_id
1 'polypeptide(L)'
;MDIIETVGAILEYGETCNHCLGRFFGKRSFSLTNEERGRALRITREIAVNEPHSEPESESCWICGGELSRTDAWAAKVVEAVQGIEFATFLIGTRVPPLIAESEEMVWSDLALRDPEPLKAEMNREVGKAVSALIGKTADLKRPDIVVILDIAEGTVEVQVNPVFFVGRYLKYERGIPQTHWDCRACKGAGCEKCDFTGKQYADSVEELIGRPVIEAFDAENAVLHGAGREDIDARMLGSGRPFVMEVEAPRRRSVDLAALEEDINEKAGGRVAVHLAGWADRKTVQSLKSDKAHKKYRILVEIDGPVTQDEFRAALDQLKGVTIRQRTPLRVAHRRADKVRERDVLDIRCTGAQDDRYWVEVVGEAGLYIKELISGDNDRTQPSLARILGRTARVVSLDVVLVETANEFGE
;
A
#
# COMPACT_ATOMS: atom_id res chain seq x y z
N MET A 1 39.11 -29.13 12.37
CA MET A 1 39.77 -28.04 13.10
C MET A 1 39.06 -27.84 14.41
N ASP A 2 39.82 -27.79 15.51
CA ASP A 2 39.29 -27.23 16.75
C ASP A 2 39.12 -25.70 16.61
N ILE A 3 38.58 -25.04 17.65
CA ILE A 3 38.33 -23.59 17.61
C ILE A 3 39.64 -22.80 17.43
N ILE A 4 40.73 -23.22 18.05
CA ILE A 4 42.01 -22.51 18.04
C ILE A 4 42.65 -22.63 16.64
N GLU A 5 42.61 -23.82 16.05
CA GLU A 5 43.05 -24.08 14.67
C GLU A 5 42.22 -23.26 13.67
N THR A 6 40.88 -23.21 13.83
CA THR A 6 40.02 -22.39 12.96
C THR A 6 40.30 -20.89 13.11
N VAL A 7 40.51 -20.40 14.34
CA VAL A 7 40.90 -18.98 14.56
C VAL A 7 42.24 -18.69 13.87
N GLY A 8 43.23 -19.58 14.00
CA GLY A 8 44.50 -19.46 13.29
C GLY A 8 44.31 -19.37 11.77
N ALA A 9 43.54 -20.30 11.19
CA ALA A 9 43.27 -20.32 9.76
C ALA A 9 42.53 -19.06 9.26
N ILE A 10 41.60 -18.50 10.04
CA ILE A 10 40.94 -17.23 9.70
C ILE A 10 41.97 -16.08 9.64
N LEU A 11 42.88 -16.03 10.60
CA LEU A 11 43.89 -14.96 10.70
C LEU A 11 44.96 -15.04 9.60
N GLU A 12 45.12 -16.19 8.94
CA GLU A 12 46.03 -16.36 7.79
C GLU A 12 45.54 -15.65 6.52
N TYR A 13 44.24 -15.38 6.39
CA TYR A 13 43.67 -14.64 5.24
C TYR A 13 44.13 -13.18 5.20
N GLY A 14 44.41 -12.60 6.36
CA GLY A 14 44.79 -11.20 6.50
C GLY A 14 44.36 -10.60 7.82
N GLU A 15 44.69 -9.33 8.02
CA GLU A 15 44.35 -8.61 9.23
C GLU A 15 42.84 -8.60 9.45
N THR A 16 42.40 -9.14 10.59
CA THR A 16 40.98 -9.33 10.88
C THR A 16 40.67 -8.65 12.21
N CYS A 17 39.74 -7.69 12.23
CA CYS A 17 39.32 -7.03 13.46
C CYS A 17 38.55 -7.98 14.39
N ASN A 18 38.39 -7.58 15.65
CA ASN A 18 37.71 -8.42 16.64
C ASN A 18 36.22 -8.66 16.31
N HIS A 19 35.50 -7.67 15.74
CA HIS A 19 34.14 -7.91 15.27
C HIS A 19 34.06 -9.01 14.20
N CYS A 20 34.90 -8.92 13.17
CA CYS A 20 34.91 -9.90 12.08
C CYS A 20 35.37 -11.28 12.54
N LEU A 21 36.35 -11.37 13.45
CA LEU A 21 36.72 -12.64 14.04
C LEU A 21 35.59 -13.24 14.88
N GLY A 22 34.91 -12.41 15.69
CA GLY A 22 33.82 -12.85 16.54
C GLY A 22 32.61 -13.33 15.76
N ARG A 23 32.17 -12.60 14.74
CA ARG A 23 30.95 -12.94 13.98
C ARG A 23 31.04 -14.30 13.29
N PHE A 24 32.23 -14.79 12.93
CA PHE A 24 32.43 -16.15 12.43
C PHE A 24 32.05 -17.25 13.44
N PHE A 25 31.90 -16.89 14.71
CA PHE A 25 31.43 -17.74 15.81
C PHE A 25 30.16 -17.15 16.48
N GLY A 26 29.39 -16.33 15.76
CA GLY A 26 28.30 -15.51 16.33
C GLY A 26 27.19 -16.28 17.05
N LYS A 27 26.99 -17.58 16.75
CA LYS A 27 26.00 -18.41 17.48
C LYS A 27 26.58 -19.22 18.65
N ARG A 28 27.80 -18.91 19.10
CA ARG A 28 28.41 -19.52 20.30
C ARG A 28 28.45 -18.49 21.42
N SER A 29 28.55 -18.93 22.67
CA SER A 29 28.71 -18.09 23.87
C SER A 29 27.85 -16.80 23.83
N PHE A 30 26.53 -16.95 24.01
CA PHE A 30 25.57 -15.86 23.97
C PHE A 30 25.84 -14.81 25.07
N SER A 31 25.32 -13.58 24.88
CA SER A 31 25.49 -12.42 25.77
C SER A 31 26.83 -11.67 25.66
N LEU A 32 27.68 -12.03 24.69
CA LEU A 32 28.86 -11.26 24.31
C LEU A 32 28.58 -10.52 23.00
N THR A 33 29.15 -9.32 22.84
CA THR A 33 29.29 -8.70 21.51
C THR A 33 30.26 -9.51 20.66
N ASN A 34 30.21 -9.35 19.33
CA ASN A 34 31.20 -10.00 18.48
C ASN A 34 32.59 -9.40 18.69
N GLU A 35 32.72 -8.13 19.08
CA GLU A 35 34.01 -7.56 19.45
C GLU A 35 34.63 -8.28 20.66
N GLU A 36 33.87 -8.45 21.74
CA GLU A 36 34.31 -9.17 22.94
C GLU A 36 34.66 -10.62 22.61
N ARG A 37 33.82 -11.27 21.81
CA ARG A 37 34.03 -12.65 21.37
C ARG A 37 35.29 -12.79 20.55
N GLY A 38 35.51 -11.94 19.56
CA GLY A 38 36.70 -11.98 18.71
C GLY A 38 37.97 -11.70 19.51
N ARG A 39 37.92 -10.72 20.42
CA ARG A 39 39.05 -10.43 21.33
C ARG A 39 39.39 -11.65 22.20
N ALA A 40 38.38 -12.31 22.77
CA ALA A 40 38.58 -13.52 23.56
C ALA A 40 39.16 -14.69 22.73
N LEU A 41 38.67 -14.90 21.50
CA LEU A 41 39.17 -15.93 20.58
C LEU A 41 40.63 -15.69 20.22
N ARG A 42 40.99 -14.43 19.92
CA ARG A 42 42.37 -14.02 19.61
C ARG A 42 43.31 -14.32 20.77
N ILE A 43 43.00 -13.77 21.96
CA ILE A 43 43.81 -13.96 23.17
C ILE A 43 43.98 -15.46 23.49
N THR A 44 42.91 -16.24 23.36
CA THR A 44 42.97 -17.69 23.62
C THR A 44 43.92 -18.40 22.66
N ARG A 45 43.88 -18.06 21.37
CA ARG A 45 44.79 -18.64 20.37
C ARG A 45 46.24 -18.21 20.64
N GLU A 46 46.49 -16.94 20.90
CA GLU A 46 47.81 -16.40 21.21
C GLU A 46 48.46 -17.08 22.43
N ILE A 47 47.69 -17.29 23.51
CA ILE A 47 48.15 -18.07 24.67
C ILE A 47 48.51 -19.50 24.27
N ALA A 48 47.67 -20.15 23.47
CA ALA A 48 47.85 -21.56 23.09
C ALA A 48 49.11 -21.78 22.23
N VAL A 49 49.44 -20.83 21.35
CA VAL A 49 50.65 -20.90 20.50
C VAL A 49 51.85 -20.14 21.08
N ASN A 50 51.70 -19.53 22.26
CA ASN A 50 52.70 -18.71 22.94
C ASN A 50 53.21 -17.53 22.09
N GLU A 51 52.29 -16.80 21.47
CA GLU A 51 52.54 -15.54 20.76
C GLU A 51 52.15 -14.32 21.62
N PRO A 52 52.86 -13.19 21.54
CA PRO A 52 52.48 -11.96 22.23
C PRO A 52 51.12 -11.42 21.75
N HIS A 53 50.30 -10.93 22.68
CA HIS A 53 49.02 -10.29 22.34
C HIS A 53 49.23 -8.93 21.68
N SER A 54 48.46 -8.68 20.62
CA SER A 54 48.29 -7.34 20.02
C SER A 54 46.83 -7.13 19.60
N GLU A 55 46.31 -5.92 19.86
CA GLU A 55 44.99 -5.54 19.35
C GLU A 55 45.11 -5.26 17.83
N PRO A 56 44.17 -5.75 17.01
CA PRO A 56 44.22 -5.56 15.57
C PRO A 56 43.90 -4.11 15.20
N GLU A 57 44.49 -3.62 14.11
CA GLU A 57 44.10 -2.34 13.53
C GLU A 57 42.74 -2.50 12.85
N SER A 58 41.68 -2.00 13.48
CA SER A 58 40.32 -2.22 12.96
C SER A 58 40.11 -1.63 11.56
N GLU A 59 40.78 -0.52 11.24
CA GLU A 59 40.68 0.20 9.97
C GLU A 59 41.29 -0.56 8.78
N SER A 60 42.30 -1.39 9.02
CA SER A 60 42.97 -2.21 8.00
C SER A 60 42.34 -3.59 7.84
N CYS A 61 41.20 -3.86 8.49
CA CYS A 61 40.57 -5.17 8.44
C CYS A 61 40.28 -5.59 6.99
N TRP A 62 40.88 -6.68 6.56
CA TRP A 62 40.78 -7.24 5.20
C TRP A 62 39.33 -7.58 4.81
N ILE A 63 38.46 -7.83 5.80
CA ILE A 63 37.08 -8.23 5.56
C ILE A 63 36.14 -7.02 5.52
N CYS A 64 36.08 -6.22 6.60
CA CYS A 64 35.13 -5.13 6.70
C CYS A 64 35.68 -3.76 6.31
N GLY A 65 36.99 -3.62 6.08
CA GLY A 65 37.63 -2.34 5.76
C GLY A 65 37.42 -1.27 6.83
N GLY A 66 37.25 -1.64 8.09
CA GLY A 66 36.98 -0.71 9.19
C GLY A 66 35.53 -0.31 9.41
N GLU A 67 34.56 -0.82 8.64
CA GLU A 67 33.18 -0.34 8.76
C GLU A 67 32.52 -0.61 10.12
N LEU A 68 32.90 -1.72 10.77
CA LEU A 68 32.38 -2.09 12.10
C LEU A 68 32.93 -1.21 13.23
N SER A 69 34.05 -0.48 13.03
CA SER A 69 34.53 0.51 14.00
C SER A 69 33.87 1.89 13.82
N ARG A 70 33.03 2.06 12.79
CA ARG A 70 32.40 3.33 12.43
C ARG A 70 30.92 3.38 12.81
N THR A 71 30.45 2.51 13.70
CA THR A 71 29.03 2.41 14.11
C THR A 71 28.48 3.73 14.64
N ASP A 72 29.24 4.46 15.46
CA ASP A 72 28.84 5.77 15.99
C ASP A 72 28.74 6.83 14.89
N ALA A 73 29.66 6.82 13.92
CA ALA A 73 29.61 7.73 12.78
C ALA A 73 28.40 7.45 11.87
N TRP A 74 28.06 6.18 11.68
CA TRP A 74 26.84 5.77 10.99
C TRP A 74 25.59 6.20 11.75
N ALA A 75 25.56 5.99 13.08
CA ALA A 75 24.44 6.40 13.91
C ALA A 75 24.22 7.93 13.85
N ALA A 76 25.29 8.73 13.87
CA ALA A 76 25.20 10.18 13.72
C ALA A 76 24.57 10.58 12.37
N LYS A 77 24.98 9.95 11.26
CA LYS A 77 24.38 10.18 9.93
C LYS A 77 22.90 9.81 9.89
N VAL A 78 22.52 8.70 10.54
CA VAL A 78 21.11 8.30 10.65
C VAL A 78 20.31 9.35 11.41
N VAL A 79 20.82 9.83 12.55
CA VAL A 79 20.15 10.86 13.37
C VAL A 79 19.97 12.16 12.59
N GLU A 80 20.95 12.55 11.79
CA GLU A 80 20.85 13.72 10.90
C GLU A 80 19.79 13.51 9.81
N ALA A 81 19.80 12.35 9.14
CA ALA A 81 18.90 12.08 8.02
C ALA A 81 17.42 11.96 8.41
N VAL A 82 17.11 11.61 9.66
CA VAL A 82 15.74 11.45 10.16
C VAL A 82 15.19 12.72 10.83
N GLN A 83 15.93 13.83 10.82
CA GLN A 83 15.47 15.10 11.40
C GLN A 83 14.19 15.61 10.70
N GLY A 84 13.24 16.05 11.51
CA GLY A 84 11.96 16.57 11.02
C GLY A 84 10.98 15.50 10.54
N ILE A 85 11.25 14.21 10.77
CA ILE A 85 10.32 13.11 10.51
C ILE A 85 9.79 12.59 11.85
N GLU A 86 8.48 12.50 11.98
CA GLU A 86 7.82 11.88 13.12
C GLU A 86 7.83 10.36 12.98
N PHE A 87 8.37 9.65 13.97
CA PHE A 87 8.30 8.19 14.05
C PHE A 87 8.49 7.70 15.49
N ALA A 88 7.97 6.51 15.80
CA ALA A 88 8.18 5.80 17.05
C ALA A 88 9.13 4.62 16.87
N THR A 89 9.02 3.92 15.73
CA THR A 89 9.83 2.74 15.44
C THR A 89 10.67 2.89 14.18
N PHE A 90 11.82 2.22 14.14
CA PHE A 90 12.69 2.24 12.97
C PHE A 90 13.32 0.87 12.71
N LEU A 91 13.91 0.70 11.53
CA LEU A 91 14.71 -0.46 11.17
C LEU A 91 15.98 0.00 10.46
N ILE A 92 17.13 -0.49 10.88
CA ILE A 92 18.39 -0.32 10.14
C ILE A 92 18.58 -1.47 9.17
N GLY A 93 18.80 -1.13 7.91
CA GLY A 93 19.30 -2.01 6.87
C GLY A 93 20.69 -1.58 6.41
N THR A 94 21.45 -2.50 5.83
CA THR A 94 22.78 -2.21 5.27
C THR A 94 22.87 -2.81 3.87
N ARG A 95 23.38 -2.02 2.92
CA ARG A 95 23.82 -2.44 1.59
C ARG A 95 25.33 -2.67 1.67
N VAL A 96 25.72 -3.94 1.68
CA VAL A 96 27.12 -4.36 1.77
C VAL A 96 27.73 -4.35 0.36
N PRO A 97 28.92 -3.76 0.15
CA PRO A 97 29.59 -3.77 -1.14
C PRO A 97 29.97 -5.21 -1.53
N PRO A 98 29.92 -5.58 -2.83
CA PRO A 98 30.30 -6.92 -3.27
C PRO A 98 31.66 -7.36 -2.75
N LEU A 99 32.67 -6.48 -2.77
CA LEU A 99 34.01 -6.80 -2.26
C LEU A 99 33.99 -7.32 -0.81
N ILE A 100 33.25 -6.68 0.09
CA ILE A 100 33.15 -7.08 1.50
C ILE A 100 32.37 -8.39 1.65
N ALA A 101 31.28 -8.54 0.87
CA ALA A 101 30.47 -9.75 0.87
C ALA A 101 31.27 -10.98 0.39
N GLU A 102 32.05 -10.82 -0.68
CA GLU A 102 32.92 -11.89 -1.20
C GLU A 102 34.07 -12.20 -0.22
N SER A 103 34.68 -11.19 0.41
CA SER A 103 35.73 -11.41 1.43
C SER A 103 35.23 -12.26 2.60
N GLU A 104 33.99 -12.05 3.06
CA GLU A 104 33.41 -12.88 4.13
C GLU A 104 33.00 -14.27 3.67
N GLU A 105 32.43 -14.39 2.46
CA GLU A 105 31.99 -15.65 1.88
C GLU A 105 33.16 -16.59 1.57
N MET A 106 34.30 -16.04 1.17
CA MET A 106 35.54 -16.79 0.96
C MET A 106 35.98 -17.51 2.25
N VAL A 107 36.05 -16.79 3.37
CA VAL A 107 36.43 -17.37 4.67
C VAL A 107 35.39 -18.40 5.13
N TRP A 108 34.09 -18.15 4.92
CA TRP A 108 33.03 -19.10 5.27
C TRP A 108 33.14 -20.41 4.51
N SER A 109 33.35 -20.32 3.20
CA SER A 109 33.32 -21.46 2.30
C SER A 109 34.57 -22.32 2.45
N ASP A 110 35.75 -21.69 2.47
CA ASP A 110 37.02 -22.40 2.56
C ASP A 110 37.18 -23.15 3.88
N LEU A 111 36.70 -22.57 4.99
CA LEU A 111 36.81 -23.15 6.32
C LEU A 111 35.55 -23.93 6.76
N ALA A 112 34.54 -24.02 5.88
CA ALA A 112 33.25 -24.66 6.15
C ALA A 112 32.62 -24.22 7.49
N LEU A 113 32.62 -22.91 7.74
CA LEU A 113 32.12 -22.33 8.98
C LEU A 113 30.60 -22.58 9.11
N ARG A 114 30.19 -23.17 10.24
CA ARG A 114 28.80 -23.63 10.44
C ARG A 114 27.84 -22.53 10.88
N ASP A 115 28.35 -21.61 11.70
CA ASP A 115 27.51 -20.66 12.43
C ASP A 115 27.98 -19.19 12.32
N PRO A 116 28.41 -18.72 11.13
CA PRO A 116 28.77 -17.33 11.00
C PRO A 116 27.54 -16.41 11.03
N GLU A 117 27.76 -15.21 11.56
CA GLU A 117 26.88 -14.06 11.40
C GLU A 117 27.36 -13.17 10.23
N PRO A 118 26.49 -12.84 9.26
CA PRO A 118 26.82 -11.91 8.19
C PRO A 118 27.15 -10.50 8.70
N LEU A 119 28.11 -9.82 8.06
CA LEU A 119 28.47 -8.44 8.42
C LEU A 119 27.25 -7.51 8.44
N LYS A 120 26.34 -7.67 7.48
CA LYS A 120 25.07 -6.93 7.42
C LYS A 120 24.26 -7.05 8.71
N ALA A 121 24.17 -8.24 9.29
CA ALA A 121 23.34 -8.48 10.48
C ALA A 121 23.93 -7.79 11.72
N GLU A 122 25.26 -7.84 11.87
CA GLU A 122 25.96 -7.13 12.94
C GLU A 122 25.87 -5.60 12.76
N MET A 123 26.14 -5.08 11.56
CA MET A 123 25.99 -3.65 11.26
C MET A 123 24.60 -3.14 11.60
N ASN A 124 23.55 -3.82 11.14
CA ASN A 124 22.17 -3.44 11.44
C ASN A 124 21.89 -3.40 12.95
N ARG A 125 22.39 -4.38 13.70
CA ARG A 125 22.18 -4.48 15.15
C ARG A 125 22.94 -3.40 15.91
N GLU A 126 24.24 -3.24 15.64
CA GLU A 126 25.08 -2.32 16.41
C GLU A 126 24.77 -0.85 16.08
N VAL A 127 24.56 -0.51 14.80
CA VAL A 127 24.08 0.83 14.44
C VAL A 127 22.66 1.06 14.98
N GLY A 128 21.79 0.04 14.96
CA GLY A 128 20.45 0.13 15.55
C GLY A 128 20.47 0.46 17.04
N LYS A 129 21.34 -0.20 17.83
CA LYS A 129 21.53 0.12 19.26
C LYS A 129 22.04 1.54 19.46
N ALA A 130 23.05 1.96 18.69
CA ALA A 130 23.63 3.29 18.77
C ALA A 130 22.59 4.38 18.45
N VAL A 131 21.80 4.20 17.38
CA VAL A 131 20.68 5.10 17.04
C VAL A 131 19.64 5.13 18.17
N SER A 132 19.20 3.97 18.68
CA SER A 132 18.25 3.91 19.80
C SER A 132 18.76 4.66 21.04
N ALA A 133 20.05 4.57 21.35
CA ALA A 133 20.65 5.29 22.48
C ALA A 133 20.66 6.82 22.26
N LEU A 134 20.86 7.28 21.03
CA LEU A 134 20.91 8.71 20.69
C LEU A 134 19.54 9.39 20.68
N ILE A 135 18.49 8.71 20.16
CA ILE A 135 17.17 9.34 19.94
C ILE A 135 16.03 8.74 20.76
N GLY A 136 16.28 7.69 21.54
CA GLY A 136 15.27 7.07 22.42
C GLY A 136 14.12 6.36 21.68
N LYS A 137 14.32 6.02 20.40
CA LYS A 137 13.34 5.30 19.56
C LYS A 137 13.62 3.79 19.57
N THR A 138 12.61 3.00 19.23
CA THR A 138 12.69 1.53 19.32
C THR A 138 12.87 0.90 17.95
N ALA A 139 13.77 -0.09 17.83
CA ALA A 139 13.88 -0.88 16.61
C ALA A 139 12.72 -1.87 16.48
N ASP A 140 12.02 -1.89 15.33
CA ASP A 140 10.97 -2.86 15.01
C ASP A 140 11.25 -3.52 13.66
N LEU A 141 11.53 -4.84 13.69
CA LEU A 141 11.88 -5.64 12.51
C LEU A 141 10.66 -5.99 11.64
N LYS A 142 9.44 -5.87 12.17
CA LYS A 142 8.20 -6.31 11.50
C LYS A 142 7.38 -5.14 10.99
N ARG A 143 7.25 -4.07 11.79
CA ARG A 143 6.42 -2.90 11.49
C ARG A 143 7.14 -1.59 11.85
N PRO A 144 8.28 -1.29 11.20
CA PRO A 144 8.95 -0.02 11.40
C PRO A 144 8.14 1.13 10.78
N ASP A 145 8.15 2.31 11.42
CA ASP A 145 7.64 3.54 10.80
C ASP A 145 8.59 4.04 9.70
N ILE A 146 9.90 3.87 9.91
CA ILE A 146 10.94 4.21 8.93
C ILE A 146 11.97 3.08 8.78
N VAL A 147 12.47 2.90 7.57
CA VAL A 147 13.62 2.04 7.29
C VAL A 147 14.78 2.92 6.86
N VAL A 148 15.93 2.79 7.52
CA VAL A 148 17.14 3.53 7.16
C VAL A 148 18.16 2.55 6.62
N ILE A 149 18.58 2.75 5.37
CA ILE A 149 19.52 1.88 4.66
C ILE A 149 20.88 2.57 4.63
N LEU A 150 21.88 1.94 5.24
CA LEU A 150 23.27 2.35 5.18
C LEU A 150 23.88 1.84 3.87
N ASP A 151 24.37 2.74 3.02
CA ASP A 151 25.15 2.38 1.84
C ASP A 151 26.64 2.51 2.16
N ILE A 152 27.28 1.37 2.45
CA ILE A 152 28.70 1.36 2.83
C ILE A 152 29.60 1.87 1.69
N ALA A 153 29.29 1.52 0.44
CA ALA A 153 30.14 1.87 -0.71
C ALA A 153 30.15 3.39 -0.93
N GLU A 154 28.97 4.01 -0.86
CA GLU A 154 28.81 5.44 -1.08
C GLU A 154 29.00 6.27 0.20
N GLY A 155 29.02 5.62 1.37
CA GLY A 155 29.06 6.31 2.66
C GLY A 155 27.78 7.13 2.94
N THR A 156 26.65 6.78 2.34
CA THR A 156 25.38 7.53 2.44
C THR A 156 24.31 6.77 3.22
N VAL A 157 23.27 7.49 3.65
CA VAL A 157 22.09 6.91 4.31
C VAL A 157 20.85 7.25 3.50
N GLU A 158 20.03 6.24 3.23
CA GLU A 158 18.75 6.38 2.54
C GLU A 158 17.62 6.17 3.57
N VAL A 159 16.68 7.10 3.67
CA VAL A 159 15.54 6.99 4.59
C VAL A 159 14.29 6.69 3.78
N GLN A 160 13.64 5.56 4.09
CA GLN A 160 12.37 5.16 3.52
C GLN A 160 11.29 5.29 4.60
N VAL A 161 10.33 6.17 4.38
CA VAL A 161 9.23 6.41 5.32
C VAL A 161 8.06 5.51 4.96
N ASN A 162 7.65 4.61 5.87
CA ASN A 162 6.54 3.71 5.61
C ASN A 162 5.20 4.46 5.66
N PRO A 163 4.26 4.13 4.77
CA PRO A 163 2.96 4.78 4.74
C PRO A 163 2.14 4.50 6.01
N VAL A 164 1.21 5.41 6.30
CA VAL A 164 0.13 5.19 7.27
C VAL A 164 -1.19 5.00 6.53
N PHE A 165 -2.12 4.30 7.17
CA PHE A 165 -3.41 3.97 6.57
C PHE A 165 -4.53 4.34 7.53
N PHE A 166 -5.59 4.95 7.00
CA PHE A 166 -6.84 5.10 7.72
C PHE A 166 -8.00 4.69 6.82
N VAL A 167 -9.12 4.31 7.44
CA VAL A 167 -10.28 3.76 6.75
C VAL A 167 -11.49 4.63 7.02
N GLY A 168 -12.38 4.69 6.04
CA GLY A 168 -13.61 5.46 6.14
C GLY A 168 -14.59 5.12 5.03
N ARG A 169 -15.61 5.95 4.90
CA ARG A 169 -16.61 5.88 3.83
C ARG A 169 -16.73 7.26 3.19
N TYR A 170 -16.74 7.31 1.86
CA TYR A 170 -16.95 8.56 1.14
C TYR A 170 -18.34 8.61 0.48
N LEU A 171 -18.89 9.81 0.44
CA LEU A 171 -20.06 10.20 -0.33
C LEU A 171 -19.57 11.06 -1.49
N LYS A 172 -20.18 10.89 -2.66
CA LYS A 172 -19.91 11.64 -3.89
C LYS A 172 -21.24 12.22 -4.36
N TYR A 173 -21.39 13.53 -4.22
CA TYR A 173 -22.63 14.24 -4.56
C TYR A 173 -22.60 14.79 -5.98
N GLU A 174 -21.42 15.06 -6.52
CA GLU A 174 -21.24 15.61 -7.86
C GLU A 174 -21.14 14.50 -8.93
N ARG A 175 -21.85 14.67 -10.05
CA ARG A 175 -21.64 13.88 -11.27
C ARG A 175 -20.59 14.56 -12.15
N GLY A 176 -19.76 13.80 -12.85
CA GLY A 176 -18.74 14.35 -13.74
C GLY A 176 -17.32 14.29 -13.19
N ILE A 177 -17.12 13.90 -11.93
CA ILE A 177 -15.80 13.65 -11.34
C ILE A 177 -15.50 12.14 -11.25
N PRO A 178 -14.30 11.67 -11.66
CA PRO A 178 -13.90 10.28 -11.46
C PRO A 178 -13.60 9.97 -9.99
N GLN A 179 -13.55 8.68 -9.65
CA GLN A 179 -13.14 8.26 -8.29
C GLN A 179 -11.65 8.53 -8.04
N THR A 180 -10.79 8.19 -9.00
CA THR A 180 -9.32 8.32 -8.89
C THR A 180 -8.79 9.28 -9.94
N HIS A 181 -7.55 9.73 -9.78
CA HIS A 181 -6.86 10.55 -10.76
C HIS A 181 -6.76 9.87 -12.13
N TRP A 182 -7.01 10.62 -13.22
CA TRP A 182 -6.88 10.15 -14.61
C TRP A 182 -5.95 11.08 -15.37
N ASP A 183 -4.84 10.55 -15.85
CA ASP A 183 -3.91 11.28 -16.70
C ASP A 183 -4.55 11.72 -18.02
N CYS A 184 -4.15 12.90 -18.50
CA CYS A 184 -4.51 13.37 -19.82
C CYS A 184 -4.05 12.37 -20.88
N ARG A 185 -4.98 11.89 -21.72
CA ARG A 185 -4.70 10.90 -22.76
C ARG A 185 -3.69 11.35 -23.81
N ALA A 186 -3.53 12.66 -24.00
CA ALA A 186 -2.61 13.21 -24.99
C ALA A 186 -1.17 13.24 -24.49
N CYS A 187 -0.94 13.69 -23.25
CA CYS A 187 0.41 13.88 -22.70
C CYS A 187 0.82 12.85 -21.65
N LYS A 188 -0.10 11.96 -21.24
CA LYS A 188 0.14 10.92 -20.21
C LYS A 188 0.69 11.51 -18.90
N GLY A 189 0.04 12.56 -18.40
CA GLY A 189 0.42 13.21 -17.13
C GLY A 189 1.44 14.34 -17.26
N ALA A 190 2.18 14.46 -18.38
CA ALA A 190 3.25 15.45 -18.51
C ALA A 190 2.82 16.93 -18.58
N GLY A 191 1.54 17.20 -18.85
CA GLY A 191 1.02 18.54 -19.16
C GLY A 191 1.10 18.88 -20.65
N CYS A 192 0.01 19.39 -21.23
CA CYS A 192 -0.04 19.93 -22.58
C CYS A 192 -1.19 20.93 -22.74
N GLU A 193 -1.23 21.67 -23.85
CA GLU A 193 -2.29 22.63 -24.16
C GLU A 193 -3.70 22.05 -24.04
N LYS A 194 -3.89 20.76 -24.38
CA LYS A 194 -5.22 20.11 -24.31
C LYS A 194 -5.77 19.91 -22.90
N CYS A 195 -4.90 19.93 -21.88
CA CYS A 195 -5.30 19.82 -20.49
C CYS A 195 -4.89 21.06 -19.69
N ASP A 196 -4.71 22.20 -20.37
CA ASP A 196 -4.27 23.45 -19.76
C ASP A 196 -2.99 23.27 -18.91
N PHE A 197 -2.07 22.43 -19.40
CA PHE A 197 -0.80 22.07 -18.76
C PHE A 197 -0.92 21.37 -17.40
N THR A 198 -2.13 20.98 -16.98
CA THR A 198 -2.35 20.30 -15.70
C THR A 198 -1.87 18.84 -15.69
N GLY A 199 -1.71 18.24 -16.87
CA GLY A 199 -1.43 16.82 -17.02
C GLY A 199 -2.66 15.93 -16.83
N LYS A 200 -3.82 16.47 -16.46
CA LYS A 200 -5.01 15.72 -16.03
C LYS A 200 -6.06 15.61 -17.13
N GLN A 201 -6.81 14.51 -17.15
CA GLN A 201 -8.00 14.38 -18.00
C GLN A 201 -9.23 15.07 -17.37
N TYR A 202 -9.33 15.07 -16.05
CA TYR A 202 -10.35 15.78 -15.28
C TYR A 202 -9.66 16.62 -14.20
N ALA A 203 -10.24 17.78 -13.89
CA ALA A 203 -9.62 18.73 -12.97
C ALA A 203 -9.45 18.14 -11.55
N ASP A 204 -10.47 17.42 -11.09
CA ASP A 204 -10.50 16.78 -9.77
C ASP A 204 -11.05 15.36 -9.84
N SER A 205 -10.76 14.60 -8.80
CA SER A 205 -11.32 13.28 -8.51
C SER A 205 -11.71 13.19 -7.03
N VAL A 206 -12.50 12.18 -6.66
CA VAL A 206 -12.82 11.91 -5.23
C VAL A 206 -11.54 11.72 -4.42
N GLU A 207 -10.59 10.95 -4.95
CA GLU A 207 -9.26 10.73 -4.37
C GLU A 207 -8.52 12.05 -4.11
N GLU A 208 -8.49 12.97 -5.07
CA GLU A 208 -7.77 14.24 -4.92
C GLU A 208 -8.48 15.22 -3.96
N LEU A 209 -9.82 15.23 -3.95
CA LEU A 209 -10.60 16.08 -3.04
C LEU A 209 -10.41 15.67 -1.58
N ILE A 210 -10.27 14.37 -1.32
CA ILE A 210 -9.96 13.84 0.01
C ILE A 210 -8.45 13.96 0.28
N GLY A 211 -7.62 13.67 -0.72
CA GLY A 211 -6.17 13.53 -0.59
C GLY A 211 -5.43 14.84 -0.34
N ARG A 212 -5.86 15.98 -0.89
CA ARG A 212 -5.16 17.27 -0.67
C ARG A 212 -5.13 17.68 0.81
N PRO A 213 -6.26 17.73 1.55
CA PRO A 213 -6.26 17.95 2.99
C PRO A 213 -5.38 16.95 3.76
N VAL A 214 -5.40 15.68 3.34
CA VAL A 214 -4.61 14.60 3.96
C VAL A 214 -3.11 14.85 3.77
N ILE A 215 -2.68 15.18 2.55
CA ILE A 215 -1.29 15.50 2.23
C ILE A 215 -0.80 16.67 3.08
N GLU A 216 -1.61 17.73 3.21
CA GLU A 216 -1.31 18.90 4.06
C GLU A 216 -1.20 18.53 5.54
N ALA A 217 -2.14 17.75 6.07
CA ALA A 217 -2.17 17.38 7.49
C ALA A 217 -1.01 16.47 7.91
N PHE A 218 -0.62 15.54 7.04
CA PHE A 218 0.45 14.58 7.29
C PHE A 218 1.83 15.06 6.83
N ASP A 219 1.92 16.21 6.14
CA ASP A 219 3.14 16.67 5.45
C ASP A 219 3.76 15.52 4.64
N ALA A 220 2.91 14.94 3.78
CA ALA A 220 3.17 13.72 3.03
C ALA A 220 3.51 14.02 1.56
N GLU A 221 4.10 13.05 0.87
CA GLU A 221 4.37 13.20 -0.56
C GLU A 221 3.09 13.03 -1.39
N ASN A 222 2.21 12.11 -0.97
CA ASN A 222 1.02 11.75 -1.71
C ASN A 222 -0.02 11.03 -0.83
N ALA A 223 -1.25 10.91 -1.34
CA ALA A 223 -2.32 10.15 -0.71
C ALA A 223 -3.12 9.37 -1.78
N VAL A 224 -3.25 8.05 -1.58
CA VAL A 224 -3.84 7.12 -2.54
C VAL A 224 -5.11 6.49 -1.99
N LEU A 225 -6.21 6.55 -2.75
CA LEU A 225 -7.50 6.01 -2.33
C LEU A 225 -7.69 4.58 -2.85
N HIS A 226 -7.81 3.65 -1.91
CA HIS A 226 -8.20 2.26 -2.20
C HIS A 226 -9.69 2.10 -1.89
N GLY A 227 -10.55 2.08 -2.90
CA GLY A 227 -12.01 1.92 -2.72
C GLY A 227 -12.51 0.48 -2.86
N ALA A 228 -13.60 0.15 -2.15
CA ALA A 228 -14.36 -1.10 -2.31
C ALA A 228 -15.16 -1.09 -3.62
N GLY A 229 -14.45 -1.21 -4.75
CA GLY A 229 -15.01 -1.01 -6.09
C GLY A 229 -15.05 0.47 -6.49
N ARG A 230 -15.68 0.75 -7.64
CA ARG A 230 -15.74 2.09 -8.24
C ARG A 230 -17.11 2.34 -8.86
N GLU A 231 -17.56 3.59 -8.85
CA GLU A 231 -18.70 4.04 -9.64
C GLU A 231 -18.25 4.74 -10.93
N ASP A 232 -19.16 4.83 -11.90
CA ASP A 232 -18.91 5.60 -13.12
C ASP A 232 -18.82 7.10 -12.81
N ILE A 233 -18.17 7.85 -13.69
CA ILE A 233 -17.96 9.30 -13.56
C ILE A 233 -19.28 10.08 -13.41
N ASP A 234 -20.31 9.64 -14.14
CA ASP A 234 -21.65 10.22 -14.16
C ASP A 234 -22.54 9.70 -13.03
N ALA A 235 -22.04 8.81 -12.15
CA ALA A 235 -22.77 8.28 -11.02
C ALA A 235 -22.43 8.99 -9.71
N ARG A 236 -23.39 9.06 -8.79
CA ARG A 236 -23.18 9.53 -7.41
C ARG A 236 -23.02 8.35 -6.46
N MET A 237 -22.38 8.60 -5.33
CA MET A 237 -22.28 7.67 -4.20
C MET A 237 -22.96 8.31 -2.99
N LEU A 238 -24.14 7.81 -2.63
CA LEU A 238 -25.02 8.35 -1.60
C LEU A 238 -25.25 7.32 -0.49
N GLY A 239 -26.20 7.61 0.42
CA GLY A 239 -26.67 6.67 1.44
C GLY A 239 -25.54 6.24 2.37
N SER A 240 -25.17 4.95 2.35
CA SER A 240 -24.10 4.47 3.23
C SER A 240 -22.71 4.97 2.85
N GLY A 241 -22.53 5.57 1.66
CA GLY A 241 -21.20 5.89 1.14
C GLY A 241 -20.41 4.65 0.72
N ARG A 242 -19.28 4.84 0.03
CA ARG A 242 -18.39 3.74 -0.37
C ARG A 242 -17.23 3.61 0.63
N PRO A 243 -16.98 2.41 1.16
CA PRO A 243 -15.78 2.12 1.93
C PRO A 243 -14.50 2.40 1.17
N PHE A 244 -13.54 3.04 1.82
CA PHE A 244 -12.20 3.27 1.29
C PHE A 244 -11.14 3.15 2.39
N VAL A 245 -9.92 2.79 2.00
CA VAL A 245 -8.71 2.99 2.79
C VAL A 245 -7.89 4.07 2.10
N MET A 246 -7.47 5.09 2.84
CA MET A 246 -6.47 6.05 2.40
C MET A 246 -5.09 5.55 2.78
N GLU A 247 -4.19 5.47 1.81
CA GLU A 247 -2.76 5.24 2.01
C GLU A 247 -2.05 6.58 1.89
N VAL A 248 -1.40 7.02 2.97
CA VAL A 248 -0.63 8.28 3.00
C VAL A 248 0.84 7.93 2.80
N GLU A 249 1.41 8.37 1.68
CA GLU A 249 2.76 8.00 1.24
C GLU A 249 3.81 8.97 1.82
N ALA A 250 4.87 8.41 2.39
CA ALA A 250 5.98 9.13 3.00
C ALA A 250 5.58 10.30 3.94
N PRO A 251 4.71 10.07 4.95
CA PRO A 251 4.27 11.13 5.85
C PRO A 251 5.39 11.61 6.79
N ARG A 252 5.66 12.92 6.83
CA ARG A 252 6.57 13.52 7.84
C ARG A 252 5.92 13.65 9.22
N ARG A 253 4.59 13.77 9.28
CA ARG A 253 3.78 13.70 10.51
C ARG A 253 2.94 12.43 10.50
N ARG A 254 2.89 11.70 11.60
CA ARG A 254 2.15 10.43 11.71
C ARG A 254 0.99 10.51 12.69
N SER A 255 1.10 11.36 13.72
CA SER A 255 0.01 11.59 14.67
C SER A 255 -0.88 12.73 14.21
N VAL A 256 -2.02 12.37 13.62
CA VAL A 256 -3.05 13.31 13.18
C VAL A 256 -4.37 12.94 13.83
N ASP A 257 -5.13 13.94 14.27
CA ASP A 257 -6.50 13.75 14.75
C ASP A 257 -7.44 13.52 13.56
N LEU A 258 -7.95 12.30 13.45
CA LEU A 258 -8.84 11.91 12.35
C LEU A 258 -10.19 12.64 12.40
N ALA A 259 -10.66 13.08 13.56
CA ALA A 259 -11.92 13.84 13.64
C ALA A 259 -11.74 15.24 13.05
N ALA A 260 -10.66 15.93 13.43
CA ALA A 260 -10.33 17.23 12.85
C ALA A 260 -10.04 17.14 11.33
N LEU A 261 -9.38 16.05 10.90
CA LEU A 261 -9.12 15.79 9.48
C LEU A 261 -10.42 15.53 8.69
N GLU A 262 -11.38 14.80 9.27
CA GLU A 262 -12.70 14.60 8.65
C GLU A 262 -13.41 15.93 8.42
N GLU A 263 -13.40 16.83 9.42
CA GLU A 263 -13.98 18.16 9.31
C GLU A 263 -13.31 18.98 8.20
N ASP A 264 -11.97 19.03 8.17
CA ASP A 264 -11.20 19.77 7.16
C ASP A 264 -11.45 19.23 5.74
N ILE A 265 -11.51 17.89 5.56
CA ILE A 265 -11.85 17.27 4.29
C ILE A 265 -13.25 17.69 3.85
N ASN A 266 -14.23 17.59 4.74
CA ASN A 266 -15.63 17.89 4.43
C ASN A 266 -15.85 19.37 4.09
N GLU A 267 -15.17 20.28 4.78
CA GLU A 267 -15.21 21.71 4.51
C GLU A 267 -14.57 22.04 3.14
N LYS A 268 -13.32 21.61 2.92
CA LYS A 268 -12.57 21.90 1.67
C LYS A 268 -13.20 21.24 0.45
N ALA A 269 -13.89 20.11 0.62
CA ALA A 269 -14.62 19.44 -0.45
C ALA A 269 -15.82 20.25 -0.97
N GLY A 270 -16.28 21.28 -0.25
CA GLY A 270 -17.31 22.21 -0.72
C GLY A 270 -18.63 21.53 -1.10
N GLY A 271 -19.00 20.44 -0.42
CA GLY A 271 -20.22 19.67 -0.71
C GLY A 271 -20.16 18.81 -1.98
N ARG A 272 -19.00 18.68 -2.63
CA ARG A 272 -18.81 17.80 -3.81
C ARG A 272 -18.64 16.34 -3.39
N VAL A 273 -17.90 16.14 -2.30
CA VAL A 273 -17.72 14.88 -1.58
C VAL A 273 -17.88 15.11 -0.08
N ALA A 274 -18.15 14.05 0.67
CA ALA A 274 -18.01 14.03 2.12
C ALA A 274 -17.40 12.70 2.56
N VAL A 275 -16.75 12.67 3.72
CA VAL A 275 -16.15 11.48 4.31
C VAL A 275 -16.64 11.29 5.74
N HIS A 276 -16.64 10.03 6.15
CA HIS A 276 -16.74 9.58 7.53
C HIS A 276 -15.57 8.64 7.80
N LEU A 277 -14.64 9.05 8.66
CA LEU A 277 -13.44 8.31 9.00
C LEU A 277 -13.72 7.41 10.21
N ALA A 278 -13.41 6.12 10.06
CA ALA A 278 -13.70 5.10 11.07
C ALA A 278 -12.49 4.79 11.96
N GLY A 279 -11.26 5.05 11.49
CA GLY A 279 -10.06 4.88 12.29
C GLY A 279 -8.82 4.50 11.47
N TRP A 280 -7.75 4.16 12.19
CA TRP A 280 -6.52 3.67 11.60
C TRP A 280 -6.68 2.26 11.02
N ALA A 281 -5.90 1.96 9.99
CA ALA A 281 -5.93 0.72 9.24
C ALA A 281 -4.53 0.20 8.95
N ASP A 282 -4.44 -0.95 8.26
CA ASP A 282 -3.17 -1.44 7.74
C ASP A 282 -3.29 -1.99 6.32
N ARG A 283 -2.17 -2.45 5.77
CA ARG A 283 -2.12 -3.04 4.42
C ARG A 283 -3.04 -4.25 4.25
N LYS A 284 -3.37 -4.99 5.32
CA LYS A 284 -4.32 -6.11 5.23
C LYS A 284 -5.74 -5.60 5.04
N THR A 285 -6.10 -4.49 5.67
CA THR A 285 -7.40 -3.82 5.45
C THR A 285 -7.61 -3.50 3.96
N VAL A 286 -6.58 -3.03 3.26
CA VAL A 286 -6.64 -2.77 1.80
C VAL A 286 -6.98 -4.04 1.01
N GLN A 287 -6.40 -5.19 1.38
CA GLN A 287 -6.66 -6.47 0.72
C GLN A 287 -8.08 -6.97 0.98
N SER A 288 -8.54 -6.90 2.23
CA SER A 288 -9.91 -7.25 2.63
C SER A 288 -10.95 -6.40 1.92
N LEU A 289 -10.69 -5.09 1.80
CA LEU A 289 -11.57 -4.15 1.11
C LEU A 289 -11.74 -4.49 -0.38
N LYS A 290 -10.65 -4.92 -1.03
CA LYS A 290 -10.65 -5.26 -2.47
C LYS A 290 -11.30 -6.61 -2.77
N SER A 291 -11.36 -7.51 -1.79
CA SER A 291 -11.93 -8.86 -1.95
C SER A 291 -13.42 -8.94 -1.62
N ASP A 292 -14.02 -7.86 -1.09
CA ASP A 292 -15.42 -7.81 -0.70
C ASP A 292 -16.38 -8.01 -1.89
N LYS A 293 -17.29 -8.98 -1.74
CA LYS A 293 -18.29 -9.37 -2.74
C LYS A 293 -19.72 -9.01 -2.33
N ALA A 294 -19.89 -8.19 -1.31
CA ALA A 294 -21.21 -7.80 -0.82
C ALA A 294 -22.05 -7.12 -1.91
N HIS A 295 -23.36 -7.32 -1.77
CA HIS A 295 -24.33 -6.79 -2.72
C HIS A 295 -24.50 -5.28 -2.57
N LYS A 296 -24.96 -4.65 -3.65
CA LYS A 296 -25.04 -3.20 -3.76
C LYS A 296 -26.44 -2.77 -4.14
N LYS A 297 -26.91 -1.70 -3.53
CA LYS A 297 -28.19 -1.07 -3.86
C LYS A 297 -27.95 0.18 -4.71
N TYR A 298 -28.71 0.28 -5.78
CA TYR A 298 -28.69 1.38 -6.73
C TYR A 298 -30.08 2.00 -6.83
N ARG A 299 -30.11 3.31 -7.10
CA ARG A 299 -31.30 4.03 -7.52
C ARG A 299 -31.02 4.65 -8.88
N ILE A 300 -31.83 4.31 -9.87
CA ILE A 300 -31.64 4.74 -11.25
C ILE A 300 -32.91 5.41 -11.78
N LEU A 301 -32.71 6.35 -12.71
CA LEU A 301 -33.80 6.91 -13.50
C LEU A 301 -33.75 6.28 -14.89
N VAL A 302 -34.81 5.60 -15.28
CA VAL A 302 -34.91 4.85 -16.54
C VAL A 302 -35.86 5.58 -17.50
N GLU A 303 -35.41 5.73 -18.74
CA GLU A 303 -36.23 6.22 -19.85
C GLU A 303 -36.40 5.09 -20.87
N ILE A 304 -37.62 4.97 -21.39
CA ILE A 304 -38.01 3.95 -22.37
C ILE A 304 -38.47 4.65 -23.64
N ASP A 305 -38.04 4.15 -24.79
CA ASP A 305 -38.51 4.67 -26.08
C ASP A 305 -39.92 4.15 -26.37
N GLY A 306 -40.86 5.08 -26.54
CA GLY A 306 -42.27 4.80 -26.85
C GLY A 306 -43.16 4.59 -25.62
N PRO A 307 -44.49 4.49 -25.82
CA PRO A 307 -45.47 4.51 -24.74
C PRO A 307 -45.54 3.18 -23.95
N VAL A 308 -45.06 3.14 -22.72
CA VAL A 308 -45.16 1.96 -21.83
C VAL A 308 -46.05 2.31 -20.65
N THR A 309 -47.03 1.46 -20.35
CA THR A 309 -47.88 1.66 -19.15
C THR A 309 -47.10 1.34 -17.88
N GLN A 310 -47.46 1.96 -16.76
CA GLN A 310 -46.77 1.72 -15.49
C GLN A 310 -46.83 0.23 -15.06
N ASP A 311 -47.94 -0.46 -15.37
CA ASP A 311 -48.13 -1.87 -15.03
C ASP A 311 -47.31 -2.79 -15.94
N GLU A 312 -47.23 -2.49 -17.24
CA GLU A 312 -46.33 -3.17 -18.20
C GLU A 312 -44.87 -3.03 -17.74
N PHE A 313 -44.46 -1.82 -17.33
CA PHE A 313 -43.12 -1.57 -16.82
C PHE A 313 -42.82 -2.35 -15.54
N ARG A 314 -43.74 -2.35 -14.57
CA ARG A 314 -43.59 -3.13 -13.32
C ARG A 314 -43.49 -4.63 -13.60
N ALA A 315 -44.37 -5.16 -14.43
CA ALA A 315 -44.35 -6.57 -14.82
C ALA A 315 -43.06 -6.97 -15.54
N ALA A 316 -42.44 -6.07 -16.30
CA ALA A 316 -41.14 -6.31 -16.91
C ALA A 316 -39.99 -6.33 -15.89
N LEU A 317 -40.03 -5.48 -14.86
CA LEU A 317 -39.05 -5.53 -13.76
C LEU A 317 -39.21 -6.78 -12.90
N ASP A 318 -40.43 -7.22 -12.62
CA ASP A 318 -40.70 -8.42 -11.84
C ASP A 318 -40.09 -9.68 -12.48
N GLN A 319 -39.98 -9.72 -13.81
CA GLN A 319 -39.27 -10.78 -14.54
C GLN A 319 -37.75 -10.78 -14.36
N LEU A 320 -37.16 -9.68 -13.87
CA LEU A 320 -35.73 -9.57 -13.58
C LEU A 320 -35.42 -9.77 -12.09
N LYS A 321 -36.45 -9.85 -11.24
CA LYS A 321 -36.30 -9.97 -9.78
C LYS A 321 -35.91 -11.38 -9.37
N GLY A 322 -34.81 -11.51 -8.64
CA GLY A 322 -34.28 -12.80 -8.18
C GLY A 322 -33.68 -13.64 -9.30
N VAL A 323 -33.32 -13.04 -10.44
CA VAL A 323 -32.86 -13.77 -11.63
C VAL A 323 -31.35 -13.65 -11.81
N THR A 324 -30.72 -14.77 -12.15
CA THR A 324 -29.35 -14.81 -12.64
C THR A 324 -29.32 -14.41 -14.12
N ILE A 325 -28.58 -13.35 -14.43
CA ILE A 325 -28.40 -12.84 -15.79
C ILE A 325 -26.99 -13.12 -16.31
N ARG A 326 -26.82 -13.18 -17.63
CA ARG A 326 -25.52 -13.30 -18.28
C ARG A 326 -25.11 -11.96 -18.88
N GLN A 327 -24.04 -11.36 -18.36
CA GLN A 327 -23.46 -10.12 -18.87
C GLN A 327 -22.11 -10.38 -19.54
N ARG A 328 -22.04 -10.20 -20.85
CA ARG A 328 -20.77 -10.04 -21.57
C ARG A 328 -20.20 -8.67 -21.21
N THR A 329 -18.86 -8.57 -21.14
CA THR A 329 -18.16 -7.31 -20.84
C THR A 329 -18.75 -6.15 -21.66
N PRO A 330 -19.27 -5.08 -21.03
CA PRO A 330 -19.95 -4.01 -21.77
C PRO A 330 -19.08 -3.35 -22.84
N LEU A 331 -19.68 -2.93 -23.96
CA LEU A 331 -18.95 -2.27 -25.06
C LEU A 331 -18.15 -1.05 -24.58
N ARG A 332 -18.77 -0.22 -23.73
CA ARG A 332 -18.14 1.00 -23.19
C ARG A 332 -16.87 0.76 -22.36
N VAL A 333 -16.66 -0.47 -21.87
CA VAL A 333 -15.47 -0.85 -21.09
C VAL A 333 -14.58 -1.89 -21.79
N ALA A 334 -14.94 -2.33 -22.99
CA ALA A 334 -14.25 -3.38 -23.71
C ALA A 334 -12.80 -3.02 -24.06
N HIS A 335 -12.50 -1.74 -24.29
CA HIS A 335 -11.13 -1.25 -24.55
C HIS A 335 -10.17 -1.46 -23.35
N ARG A 336 -10.70 -1.71 -22.15
CA ARG A 336 -9.90 -1.83 -20.91
C ARG A 336 -10.15 -3.13 -20.14
N ARG A 337 -11.02 -4.01 -20.62
CA ARG A 337 -11.36 -5.27 -19.95
C ARG A 337 -11.44 -6.41 -20.94
N ALA A 338 -10.94 -7.57 -20.52
CA ALA A 338 -11.12 -8.80 -21.28
C ALA A 338 -12.60 -9.06 -21.56
N ASP A 339 -12.89 -9.41 -22.81
CA ASP A 339 -14.23 -9.74 -23.25
C ASP A 339 -14.64 -11.12 -22.71
N LYS A 340 -15.58 -11.13 -21.76
CA LYS A 340 -15.99 -12.34 -21.03
C LYS A 340 -17.45 -12.22 -20.63
N VAL A 341 -18.17 -13.35 -20.72
CA VAL A 341 -19.52 -13.51 -20.17
C VAL A 341 -19.44 -13.90 -18.71
N ARG A 342 -20.21 -13.23 -17.86
CA ARG A 342 -20.28 -13.48 -16.42
C ARG A 342 -21.74 -13.60 -16.01
N GLU A 343 -22.04 -14.59 -15.18
CA GLU A 343 -23.33 -14.71 -14.52
C GLU A 343 -23.39 -13.78 -13.30
N ARG A 344 -24.50 -13.07 -13.13
CA ARG A 344 -24.71 -12.14 -12.02
C ARG A 344 -26.14 -12.19 -11.55
N ASP A 345 -26.33 -12.13 -10.25
CA ASP A 345 -27.67 -12.14 -9.67
C ASP A 345 -28.24 -10.73 -9.51
N VAL A 346 -29.47 -10.55 -9.99
CA VAL A 346 -30.33 -9.41 -9.68
C VAL A 346 -31.18 -9.83 -8.49
N LEU A 347 -30.73 -9.50 -7.28
CA LEU A 347 -31.36 -9.94 -6.03
C LEU A 347 -32.75 -9.33 -5.84
N ASP A 348 -32.88 -8.03 -6.10
CA ASP A 348 -34.16 -7.32 -6.11
C ASP A 348 -34.16 -6.21 -7.16
N ILE A 349 -35.31 -5.93 -7.75
CA ILE A 349 -35.50 -4.80 -8.66
C ILE A 349 -36.95 -4.37 -8.62
N ARG A 350 -37.19 -3.07 -8.46
CA ARG A 350 -38.56 -2.53 -8.33
C ARG A 350 -38.69 -1.09 -8.78
N CYS A 351 -39.84 -0.76 -9.35
CA CYS A 351 -40.23 0.62 -9.64
C CYS A 351 -40.71 1.29 -8.35
N THR A 352 -40.14 2.45 -8.03
CA THR A 352 -40.45 3.24 -6.82
C THR A 352 -41.20 4.54 -7.12
N GLY A 353 -41.27 4.94 -8.38
CA GLY A 353 -41.99 6.14 -8.80
C GLY A 353 -41.84 6.41 -10.29
N ALA A 354 -42.58 7.39 -10.77
CA ALA A 354 -42.47 7.90 -12.13
C ALA A 354 -42.40 9.44 -12.11
N GLN A 355 -41.65 10.02 -13.02
CA GLN A 355 -41.47 11.47 -13.17
C GLN A 355 -41.11 11.79 -14.61
N ASP A 356 -41.77 12.76 -15.25
CA ASP A 356 -41.44 13.26 -16.60
C ASP A 356 -41.23 12.14 -17.64
N ASP A 357 -42.20 11.21 -17.73
CA ASP A 357 -42.16 10.01 -18.59
C ASP A 357 -40.97 9.06 -18.34
N ARG A 358 -40.40 9.12 -17.15
CA ARG A 358 -39.31 8.25 -16.68
C ARG A 358 -39.68 7.52 -15.41
N TYR A 359 -38.96 6.45 -15.12
CA TYR A 359 -39.23 5.57 -14.00
C TYR A 359 -38.05 5.54 -13.02
N TRP A 360 -38.33 5.79 -11.75
CA TRP A 360 -37.39 5.57 -10.67
C TRP A 360 -37.36 4.08 -10.32
N VAL A 361 -36.20 3.45 -10.46
CA VAL A 361 -36.01 2.03 -10.18
C VAL A 361 -34.95 1.86 -9.09
N GLU A 362 -35.25 1.03 -8.11
CA GLU A 362 -34.25 0.52 -7.17
C GLU A 362 -33.80 -0.87 -7.61
N VAL A 363 -32.49 -1.11 -7.57
CA VAL A 363 -31.88 -2.40 -7.93
C VAL A 363 -30.95 -2.84 -6.80
N VAL A 364 -31.11 -4.06 -6.31
CA VAL A 364 -30.14 -4.74 -5.44
C VAL A 364 -29.48 -5.83 -6.26
N GLY A 365 -28.17 -5.77 -6.41
CA GLY A 365 -27.43 -6.67 -7.29
C GLY A 365 -26.13 -7.19 -6.68
N GLU A 366 -25.70 -8.34 -7.17
CA GLU A 366 -24.41 -8.95 -6.85
C GLU A 366 -23.24 -8.04 -7.24
N ALA A 367 -22.09 -8.22 -6.60
CA ALA A 367 -20.86 -7.49 -6.93
C ALA A 367 -20.47 -7.64 -8.42
N GLY A 368 -20.32 -6.50 -9.09
CA GLY A 368 -19.93 -6.44 -10.51
C GLY A 368 -21.09 -6.58 -11.49
N LEU A 369 -22.34 -6.56 -11.04
CA LEU A 369 -23.51 -6.37 -11.89
C LEU A 369 -23.45 -4.99 -12.57
N TYR A 370 -23.47 -4.97 -13.89
CA TYR A 370 -23.49 -3.76 -14.70
C TYR A 370 -24.92 -3.24 -14.87
N ILE A 371 -25.32 -2.26 -14.06
CA ILE A 371 -26.70 -1.76 -13.97
C ILE A 371 -27.17 -1.10 -15.27
N LYS A 372 -26.31 -0.31 -15.95
CA LYS A 372 -26.67 0.33 -17.23
C LYS A 372 -27.03 -0.72 -18.28
N GLU A 373 -26.26 -1.81 -18.31
CA GLU A 373 -26.44 -2.89 -19.27
C GLU A 373 -27.55 -3.90 -18.89
N LEU A 374 -27.89 -4.04 -17.60
CA LEU A 374 -29.13 -4.72 -17.17
C LEU A 374 -30.37 -4.05 -17.77
N ILE A 375 -30.35 -2.71 -17.86
CA ILE A 375 -31.44 -1.95 -18.44
C ILE A 375 -31.40 -1.97 -19.97
N SER A 376 -30.27 -1.63 -20.59
CA SER A 376 -30.18 -1.45 -22.04
C SER A 376 -30.03 -2.74 -22.85
N GLY A 377 -29.58 -3.84 -22.23
CA GLY A 377 -29.22 -5.08 -22.91
C GLY A 377 -27.89 -5.03 -23.68
N ASP A 378 -27.33 -3.83 -23.91
CA ASP A 378 -26.06 -3.59 -24.62
C ASP A 378 -25.95 -4.36 -25.95
N ASN A 379 -26.99 -4.28 -26.79
CA ASN A 379 -27.10 -5.04 -28.05
C ASN A 379 -26.97 -6.57 -27.84
N ASP A 380 -27.87 -7.13 -27.01
CA ASP A 380 -27.92 -8.55 -26.65
C ASP A 380 -26.68 -9.11 -25.91
N ARG A 381 -25.79 -8.23 -25.45
CA ARG A 381 -24.64 -8.61 -24.61
C ARG A 381 -25.03 -8.89 -23.16
N THR A 382 -26.20 -8.42 -22.72
CA THR A 382 -26.81 -8.75 -21.42
C THR A 382 -28.17 -9.41 -21.60
N GLN A 383 -28.33 -10.63 -21.07
CA GLN A 383 -29.58 -11.40 -21.18
C GLN A 383 -29.90 -12.18 -19.89
N PRO A 384 -31.14 -12.09 -19.37
CA PRO A 384 -32.20 -11.16 -19.77
C PRO A 384 -31.85 -9.68 -19.44
N SER A 385 -32.57 -8.74 -20.06
CA SER A 385 -32.45 -7.29 -19.83
C SER A 385 -33.82 -6.62 -19.97
N LEU A 386 -33.98 -5.43 -19.37
CA LEU A 386 -35.26 -4.72 -19.38
C LEU A 386 -35.70 -4.35 -20.79
N ALA A 387 -34.79 -3.82 -21.61
CA ALA A 387 -35.03 -3.49 -23.01
C ALA A 387 -35.59 -4.69 -23.80
N ARG A 388 -34.98 -5.86 -23.62
CA ARG A 388 -35.39 -7.09 -24.30
C ARG A 388 -36.76 -7.58 -23.85
N ILE A 389 -37.06 -7.50 -22.55
CA ILE A 389 -38.36 -7.92 -21.99
C ILE A 389 -39.49 -7.03 -22.51
N LEU A 390 -39.26 -5.71 -22.57
CA LEU A 390 -40.23 -4.75 -23.09
C LEU A 390 -40.33 -4.77 -24.63
N GLY A 391 -39.33 -5.33 -25.32
CA GLY A 391 -39.22 -5.22 -26.78
C GLY A 391 -38.96 -3.79 -27.25
N ARG A 392 -38.32 -2.97 -26.39
CA ARG A 392 -38.09 -1.53 -26.63
C ARG A 392 -36.72 -1.11 -26.14
N THR A 393 -36.21 -0.01 -26.68
CA THR A 393 -35.00 0.61 -26.17
C THR A 393 -35.25 1.15 -24.77
N ALA A 394 -34.33 0.85 -23.84
CA ALA A 394 -34.34 1.37 -22.48
C ALA A 394 -32.95 1.92 -22.14
N ARG A 395 -32.89 3.05 -21.44
CA ARG A 395 -31.62 3.65 -21.02
C ARG A 395 -31.68 4.22 -19.61
N VAL A 396 -30.54 4.16 -18.94
CA VAL A 396 -30.34 4.81 -17.64
C VAL A 396 -29.95 6.27 -17.87
N VAL A 397 -30.81 7.19 -17.44
CA VAL A 397 -30.59 8.65 -17.51
C VAL A 397 -29.69 9.10 -16.37
N SER A 398 -29.86 8.51 -15.18
CA SER A 398 -29.03 8.80 -14.02
C SER A 398 -28.91 7.59 -13.11
N LEU A 399 -27.77 7.48 -12.41
CA LEU A 399 -27.47 6.36 -11.52
C LEU A 399 -26.86 6.87 -10.23
N ASP A 400 -27.42 6.42 -9.12
CA ASP A 400 -26.88 6.63 -7.78
C ASP A 400 -26.64 5.27 -7.14
N VAL A 401 -25.46 5.11 -6.55
CA VAL A 401 -25.21 4.02 -5.60
C VAL A 401 -25.72 4.50 -4.25
N VAL A 402 -26.52 3.69 -3.56
CA VAL A 402 -27.17 4.06 -2.28
C VAL A 402 -26.66 3.21 -1.13
N LEU A 403 -26.25 1.98 -1.41
CA LEU A 403 -25.71 1.06 -0.41
C LEU A 403 -24.55 0.28 -1.03
N VAL A 404 -23.42 0.31 -0.33
CA VAL A 404 -22.33 -0.65 -0.50
C VAL A 404 -22.17 -1.36 0.83
N GLU A 405 -22.69 -2.57 0.94
CA GLU A 405 -22.43 -3.39 2.12
C GLU A 405 -20.98 -3.84 2.17
N THR A 406 -20.54 -4.18 3.38
CA THR A 406 -19.25 -4.84 3.61
C THR A 406 -19.49 -6.09 4.41
N ALA A 407 -18.94 -7.22 3.97
CA ALA A 407 -19.15 -8.51 4.63
C ALA A 407 -18.61 -8.54 6.07
N ASN A 408 -17.59 -7.71 6.34
CA ASN A 408 -17.08 -7.41 7.67
C ASN A 408 -17.03 -5.88 7.81
N GLU A 409 -17.86 -5.29 8.67
CA GLU A 409 -17.67 -3.89 9.07
C GLU A 409 -16.40 -3.81 9.92
N PHE A 410 -15.29 -3.52 9.24
CA PHE A 410 -13.98 -3.15 9.79
C PHE A 410 -13.30 -4.09 10.81
N GLY A 411 -13.80 -5.31 11.03
CA GLY A 411 -13.09 -6.39 11.72
C GLY A 411 -12.88 -6.14 13.23
N GLU A 412 -13.43 -7.04 14.04
CA GLU A 412 -12.77 -7.45 15.29
C GLU A 412 -11.60 -8.38 14.99
#